data_AF-A0A3N5JMB1-F1
#
_entry.id   AF-A0A3N5JMB1-F1
#
_cell.length_a   1.000
_cell.length_b   1.000
_cell.length_c   1.000
_cell.angle_alpha   90.00
_cell.angle_beta   90.00
_cell.angle_gamma   90.00
#
_symmetry.space_group_name_H-M   'P 1'
#
loop_
_entity.id
_entity.type
_entity.pdbx_description
1 polymer ?
#
loop_
_entity_poly.entity_id
_entity_poly.type
_entity_poly.pdbx_seq_one_letter_code
_entity_poly.pdbx_strand_id
1 'polypeptide(L)' 'MFPAVGMSEMLVILLVVLLLFGSKRLPELARGIGKSMREIKKAANDVRREIDIDDK' A
#
# COMPACT_ATOMS: atom_id res chain seq x y z
N MET A 1 23.29 -7.98 20.71
CA MET A 1 21.87 -8.26 21.00
C MET A 1 21.10 -7.01 20.60
N PHE A 2 20.38 -7.04 19.48
CA PHE A 2 19.53 -5.92 19.09
C PHE A 2 18.20 -6.05 19.84
N PRO A 3 17.72 -5.01 20.55
CA PRO A 3 16.36 -5.04 21.05
C PRO A 3 15.45 -5.18 19.83
N ALA A 4 14.61 -6.21 19.82
CA ALA A 4 13.56 -6.33 18.82
C ALA A 4 12.78 -5.02 18.87
N VAL A 5 12.70 -4.31 17.74
CA VAL A 5 11.98 -3.04 17.66
C VAL A 5 10.55 -3.32 18.14
N GLY A 6 10.27 -2.86 19.35
CA GLY A 6 9.03 -3.13 20.05
C GLY A 6 7.93 -2.22 19.51
N MET A 7 6.72 -2.49 19.99
CA MET A 7 5.56 -1.63 19.68
C MET A 7 5.84 -0.16 20.05
N SER A 8 6.61 0.08 21.11
CA SER A 8 6.99 1.41 21.59
C SER A 8 7.83 2.18 20.57
N GLU A 9 8.91 1.60 20.03
CA GLU A 9 9.72 2.29 19.03
C GLU A 9 8.94 2.53 17.72
N MET A 10 8.07 1.59 17.34
CA MET A 10 7.21 1.75 16.16
C MET A 10 6.27 2.95 16.29
N LEU A 11 5.70 3.18 17.48
CA LEU A 11 4.84 4.33 17.75
C LEU A 11 5.62 5.66 17.69
N VAL A 12 6.86 5.68 18.18
CA VAL A 12 7.71 6.88 18.10
C VAL A 12 8.05 7.21 16.65
N ILE A 13 8.42 6.20 15.85
CA ILE A 13 8.69 6.39 14.41
C ILE A 13 7.43 6.90 13.70
N LEU A 14 6.28 6.29 13.98
CA LEU A 14 5.00 6.72 13.41
C LEU A 14 4.70 8.18 13.78
N LEU A 15 4.93 8.57 15.04
CA LEU A 15 4.74 9.95 15.49
C LEU A 15 5.65 10.92 14.74
N VAL A 16 6.94 10.61 14.57
CA VAL A 16 7.88 11.43 13.79
C VAL A 16 7.43 11.54 12.34
N VAL A 17 7.04 10.44 11.71
CA VAL A 17 6.51 10.44 10.34
C VAL A 17 5.25 11.30 10.24
N LEU A 18 4.34 11.23 11.21
CA LEU A 18 3.14 12.06 11.23
C LEU A 18 3.45 13.53 11.48
N LEU A 19 4.50 13.89 12.21
CA LEU A 19 4.93 15.28 12.37
C LEU A 19 5.56 15.84 11.08
N LEU A 20 6.37 15.05 10.38
CA LEU A 20 7.02 15.47 9.13
C LEU A 20 6.04 15.55 7.95
N PHE A 21 5.21 14.53 7.78
CA PHE A 21 4.30 14.43 6.63
C PHE A 21 2.88 14.90 6.96
N GLY A 22 2.49 14.95 8.24
CA GLY A 22 1.13 15.27 8.65
C GLY A 22 0.20 14.06 8.65
N SER A 23 -0.76 14.03 9.59
CA SER A 23 -1.75 12.95 9.74
C SER A 23 -2.68 12.75 8.55
N LYS A 24 -2.80 13.76 7.68
CA LYS A 24 -3.65 13.71 6.48
C LYS A 24 -2.93 13.16 5.25
N ARG A 25 -1.62 13.39 5.10
CA ARG A 25 -0.88 12.98 3.90
C ARG A 25 -0.62 11.48 3.86
N LEU A 26 -0.33 10.86 5.01
CA LEU A 26 -0.06 9.41 5.06
C LEU A 26 -1.28 8.58 4.58
N PRO A 27 -2.52 8.82 5.06
CA PRO A 27 -3.70 8.11 4.56
C PRO A 27 -4.06 8.48 3.13
N GLU A 28 -3.80 9.72 2.70
CA GLU A 28 -4.07 10.18 1.35
C GLU A 28 -3.17 9.48 0.32
N LEU A 29 -1.87 9.36 0.61
CA LEU A 29 -0.92 8.58 -0.18
C LEU A 29 -1.30 7.10 -0.22
N ALA A 30 -1.64 6.50 0.94
CA ALA A 30 -2.10 5.12 1.01
C ALA A 30 -3.37 4.88 0.17
N ARG A 31 -4.33 5.82 0.20
CA ARG A 31 -5.54 5.78 -0.64
C ARG A 31 -5.21 5.91 -2.12
N GLY A 32 -4.27 6.79 -2.51
CA GLY A 32 -3.82 6.95 -3.89
C GLY A 32 -3.16 5.68 -4.43
N ILE A 33 -2.22 5.12 -3.67
CA ILE A 33 -1.54 3.86 -4.01
C ILE A 33 -2.55 2.71 -4.07
N GLY A 34 -3.47 2.62 -3.09
CA GLY A 34 -4.48 1.57 -3.05
C GLY A 34 -5.43 1.59 -4.24
N LYS A 35 -5.85 2.79 -4.70
CA LYS A 35 -6.64 2.94 -5.92
C LYS A 35 -5.85 2.50 -7.15
N SER A 36 -4.61 2.95 -7.30
CA SER A 36 -3.74 2.56 -8.43
C SER A 36 -3.54 1.03 -8.48
N MET A 37 -3.19 0.41 -7.35
CA MET A 37 -3.02 -1.04 -7.25
C MET A 37 -4.30 -1.80 -7.60
N ARG A 38 -5.48 -1.27 -7.24
CA ARG A 38 -6.78 -1.87 -7.58
C ARG A 38 -7.05 -1.83 -9.08
N GLU A 39 -6.81 -0.69 -9.73
CA GLU A 39 -6.98 -0.54 -11.18
C GLU A 39 -5.99 -1.43 -11.94
N ILE A 40 -4.72 -1.48 -11.52
CA ILE A 40 -3.69 -2.38 -12.10
C ILE A 40 -4.15 -3.84 -12.00
N LYS A 41 -4.62 -4.27 -10.81
CA LYS A 41 -5.11 -5.64 -10.61
C LYS A 41 -6.33 -5.95 -11.47
N LYS A 42 -7.23 -4.99 -11.65
CA LYS A 42 -8.41 -5.14 -12.50
C LYS A 42 -8.01 -5.33 -13.96
N ALA A 43 -7.17 -4.47 -14.49
CA ALA A 43 -6.66 -4.57 -15.87
C ALA A 43 -5.91 -5.89 -16.10
N ALA A 44 -5.06 -6.31 -15.16
CA ALA A 44 -4.37 -7.59 -15.25
C ALA A 44 -5.33 -8.79 -15.28
N ASN A 45 -6.43 -8.74 -14.52
CA ASN A 45 -7.46 -9.78 -14.53
C ASN A 45 -8.30 -9.77 -15.82
N ASP A 46 -8.56 -8.60 -16.40
CA ASP A 46 -9.29 -8.46 -17.66
C ASP A 46 -8.48 -9.07 -18.80
N VAL A 47 -7.20 -8.70 -18.91
CA VAL A 47 -6.24 -9.28 -19.88
C VAL A 47 -6.14 -10.81 -19.72
N ARG A 48 -6.04 -11.30 -18.47
CA ARG A 48 -5.97 -12.75 -18.22
C ARG A 48 -7.24 -13.47 -18.68
N ARG A 49 -8.41 -12.85 -18.54
CA ARG A 49 -9.68 -13.43 -19.01
C ARG A 49 -9.77 -13.47 -20.52
N GLU A 50 -9.29 -12.43 -21.21
CA GLU A 50 -9.26 -12.42 -22.68
C GLU A 50 -8.34 -13.52 -23.24
N ILE A 51 -7.16 -13.70 -22.65
CA ILE A 51 -6.21 -14.74 -23.06
C ILE A 51 -6.78 -16.16 -22.83
N ASP A 52 -7.45 -16.40 -21.70
CA ASP A 52 -8.02 -17.72 -21.36
C ASP A 52 -9.28 -18.08 -22.20
N ILE A 53 -9.88 -17.09 -22.88
CA ILE A 53 -11.01 -17.31 -23.79
C ILE A 53 -10.53 -17.67 -25.20
N ASP A 54 -9.37 -17.17 -25.64
CA ASP A 54 -8.82 -17.41 -26.98
C ASP A 54 -8.12 -18.79 -27.10
N ASP A 55 -7.76 -19.41 -25.96
CA ASP A 55 -7.19 -20.76 -25.87
C ASP A 55 -8.24 -21.90 -25.85
N LYS A 56 -9.55 -21.61 -26.01
CA LYS A 56 -10.65 -22.61 -26.05
C LYS A 56 -11.35 -22.75 -27.40
#